data_AF-A0A537QTE1-F1
#
_entry.id   AF-A0A537QTE1-F1
#
_cell.length_a   1.000
_cell.length_b   1.000
_cell.length_c   1.000
_cell.angle_alpha   90.00
_cell.angle_beta   90.00
_cell.angle_gamma   90.00
#
_symmetry.space_group_name_H-M   'P 1'
#
loop_
_entity.id
_entity.type
_entity.pdbx_description
1 polymer ?
#
loop_
_entity_poly.entity_id
_entity_poly.type
_entity_poly.pdbx_seq_one_letter_code
_entity_poly.pdbx_strand_id
1 'polypeptide(L)'
;MARLLKAAGSPYDPDAVEALIEGVLAGPAEIGTSWHVLVADPMPQQLAVCLEALRAAKLAEYHDGLSRDDFARLPRPERLARLRQELASRGLDGFIVPRADEHQGEYVPPRGQRLAWLTGFTGSAGLAIVLRDHAALFVDGRYTLQAAAQI
;
A
#
# COMPACT_ATOMS: atom_id res chain seq x y z
N MET A 1 -5.78 -11.96 23.74
CA MET A 1 -6.71 -11.41 22.74
C MET A 1 -8.06 -12.14 22.71
N ALA A 2 -8.12 -13.44 22.33
CA ALA A 2 -9.39 -14.17 22.12
C ALA A 2 -10.45 -14.02 23.25
N ARG A 3 -10.03 -14.11 24.52
CA ARG A 3 -10.92 -13.92 25.67
C ARG A 3 -11.51 -12.51 25.73
N LEU A 4 -10.72 -11.48 25.42
CA LEU A 4 -11.15 -10.08 25.42
C LEU A 4 -12.12 -9.81 24.28
N LEU A 5 -11.86 -10.36 23.08
CA LEU A 5 -12.77 -10.27 21.93
C LEU A 5 -14.14 -10.89 22.26
N LYS A 6 -14.14 -12.11 22.82
CA LYS A 6 -15.38 -12.78 23.24
C LYS A 6 -16.13 -12.00 24.32
N ALA A 7 -15.42 -11.48 25.31
CA ALA A 7 -16.03 -10.68 26.39
C ALA A 7 -16.61 -9.35 25.86
N ALA A 8 -16.00 -8.78 24.82
CA ALA A 8 -16.47 -7.56 24.16
C ALA A 8 -17.60 -7.81 23.14
N GLY A 9 -18.01 -9.06 22.91
CA GLY A 9 -19.00 -9.40 21.89
C GLY A 9 -18.52 -9.14 20.46
N SER A 10 -17.20 -9.12 20.24
CA SER A 10 -16.61 -8.87 18.92
C SER A 10 -17.02 -9.95 17.92
N PRO A 11 -17.31 -9.58 16.65
CA PRO A 11 -17.55 -10.56 15.59
C PRO A 11 -16.26 -11.20 15.06
N TYR A 12 -15.08 -10.74 15.50
CA TYR A 12 -13.79 -11.20 15.01
C TYR A 12 -13.12 -12.18 15.98
N ASP A 13 -12.39 -13.13 15.41
CA ASP A 13 -11.39 -13.91 16.12
C ASP A 13 -10.01 -13.21 16.05
N PRO A 14 -8.97 -13.71 16.75
CA PRO A 14 -7.65 -13.09 16.73
C PRO A 14 -7.03 -12.96 15.34
N ASP A 15 -7.18 -13.97 14.48
CA ASP A 15 -6.57 -13.99 13.14
C ASP A 15 -7.23 -12.95 12.22
N ALA A 16 -8.56 -12.80 12.33
CA ALA A 16 -9.28 -11.77 11.59
C ALA A 16 -8.96 -10.35 12.09
N VAL A 17 -8.70 -10.18 13.40
CA VAL A 17 -8.18 -8.91 13.95
C VAL A 17 -6.79 -8.60 13.40
N GLU A 18 -5.93 -9.61 13.28
CA GLU A 18 -4.61 -9.43 12.67
C GLU A 18 -4.71 -8.97 11.22
N ALA A 19 -5.57 -9.61 10.41
CA ALA A 19 -5.82 -9.21 9.03
C ALA A 19 -6.42 -7.79 8.94
N LEU A 20 -7.31 -7.42 9.87
CA LEU A 20 -7.84 -6.06 9.96
C LEU A 20 -6.71 -5.04 10.23
N ILE A 21 -5.81 -5.34 11.19
CA ILE A 21 -4.67 -4.48 11.51
C ILE A 21 -3.74 -4.31 10.31
N GLU A 22 -3.48 -5.37 9.55
CA GLU A 22 -2.70 -5.28 8.31
C GLU A 22 -3.37 -4.35 7.30
N GLY A 23 -4.70 -4.41 7.17
CA GLY A 23 -5.48 -3.48 6.36
C GLY A 23 -5.35 -2.03 6.83
N VAL A 24 -5.37 -1.80 8.15
CA VAL A 24 -5.20 -0.47 8.76
C VAL A 24 -3.80 0.08 8.51
N LEU A 25 -2.75 -0.74 8.71
CA LEU A 25 -1.36 -0.35 8.45
C LEU A 25 -1.10 -0.05 6.98
N ALA A 26 -1.84 -0.73 6.10
CA ALA A 26 -1.77 -0.51 4.67
C ALA A 26 -2.52 0.75 4.19
N GLY A 27 -3.25 1.42 5.08
CA GLY A 27 -3.94 2.69 4.85
C GLY A 27 -3.12 3.93 5.25
N PRO A 28 -3.74 5.13 5.22
CA PRO A 28 -3.13 6.37 5.68
C PRO A 28 -2.84 6.35 7.20
N ALA A 29 -1.74 7.00 7.61
CA ALA A 29 -1.30 7.03 9.01
C ALA A 29 -2.25 7.83 9.93
N GLU A 30 -3.06 8.71 9.35
CA GLU A 30 -3.94 9.66 10.04
C GLU A 30 -5.21 9.02 10.61
N ILE A 31 -5.49 7.74 10.31
CA ILE A 31 -6.70 7.02 10.76
C ILE A 31 -6.78 6.92 12.31
N GLY A 32 -5.64 6.98 13.00
CA GLY A 32 -5.57 6.91 14.47
C GLY A 32 -6.21 5.64 15.02
N THR A 33 -7.06 5.77 16.04
CA THR A 33 -7.76 4.64 16.69
C THR A 33 -9.21 4.49 16.23
N SER A 34 -9.68 5.26 15.25
CA SER A 34 -11.08 5.22 14.79
C SER A 34 -11.54 3.83 14.34
N TRP A 35 -10.63 3.02 13.80
CA TRP A 35 -10.87 1.64 13.38
C TRP A 35 -11.21 0.67 14.53
N HIS A 36 -10.97 1.05 15.79
CA HIS A 36 -11.30 0.22 16.95
C HIS A 36 -12.78 -0.14 16.99
N VAL A 37 -13.66 0.78 16.57
CA VAL A 37 -15.11 0.57 16.53
C VAL A 37 -15.51 -0.60 15.63
N LEU A 38 -14.68 -0.93 14.63
CA LEU A 38 -14.92 -2.09 13.78
C LEU A 38 -14.76 -3.37 14.59
N VAL A 39 -13.83 -3.43 15.53
CA VAL A 39 -13.57 -4.63 16.36
C VAL A 39 -14.61 -4.78 17.46
N ALA A 40 -14.96 -3.70 18.17
CA ALA A 40 -15.98 -3.70 19.20
C ALA A 40 -16.51 -2.29 19.48
N ASP A 41 -17.82 -2.18 19.72
CA ASP A 41 -18.50 -0.94 20.13
C ASP A 41 -19.53 -1.24 21.23
N PRO A 42 -19.40 -0.67 22.45
CA PRO A 42 -18.33 0.21 22.91
C PRO A 42 -16.98 -0.52 23.07
N MET A 43 -15.88 0.17 22.80
CA MET A 43 -14.52 -0.38 22.88
C MET A 43 -14.03 -0.50 24.34
N PRO A 44 -13.77 -1.71 24.87
CA PRO A 44 -13.23 -1.86 26.22
C PRO A 44 -11.76 -1.43 26.31
N GLN A 45 -11.38 -0.72 27.37
CA GLN A 45 -10.02 -0.18 27.55
C GLN A 45 -8.93 -1.24 27.42
N GLN A 46 -9.12 -2.42 28.03
CA GLN A 46 -8.14 -3.51 27.96
C GLN A 46 -7.97 -4.06 26.54
N LEU A 47 -9.06 -4.14 25.77
CA LEU A 47 -9.01 -4.58 24.39
C LEU A 47 -8.30 -3.54 23.52
N ALA A 48 -8.60 -2.24 23.69
CA ALA A 48 -7.91 -1.17 22.99
C ALA A 48 -6.38 -1.18 23.20
N VAL A 49 -5.93 -1.38 24.45
CA VAL A 49 -4.49 -1.51 24.75
C VAL A 49 -3.88 -2.72 24.03
N CYS A 50 -4.56 -3.86 24.03
CA CYS A 50 -4.09 -5.04 23.29
C CYS A 50 -4.04 -4.81 21.77
N LEU A 51 -5.02 -4.11 21.20
CA LEU A 51 -5.09 -3.80 19.78
C LEU A 51 -3.93 -2.88 19.35
N GLU A 52 -3.66 -1.82 20.11
CA GLU A 52 -2.54 -0.92 19.79
C GLU A 52 -1.18 -1.57 20.01
N ALA A 53 -1.03 -2.45 21.01
CA ALA A 53 0.20 -3.22 21.18
C ALA A 53 0.47 -4.16 19.98
N LEU A 54 -0.58 -4.84 19.51
CA LEU A 54 -0.48 -5.70 18.32
C LEU A 54 -0.21 -4.90 17.05
N ARG A 55 -0.88 -3.75 16.88
CA ARG A 55 -0.62 -2.83 15.76
C ARG A 55 0.81 -2.32 15.76
N ALA A 56 1.35 -1.93 16.91
CA ALA A 56 2.73 -1.48 17.02
C ALA A 56 3.74 -2.58 16.66
N ALA A 57 3.48 -3.82 17.11
CA ALA A 57 4.31 -4.98 16.74
C ALA A 57 4.29 -5.23 15.22
N LYS A 58 3.11 -5.25 14.60
CA LYS A 58 2.97 -5.44 13.14
C LYS A 58 3.55 -4.26 12.34
N LEU A 59 3.42 -3.03 12.83
CA LEU A 59 4.00 -1.85 12.17
C LEU A 59 5.53 -1.95 12.06
N ALA A 60 6.20 -2.53 13.06
CA ALA A 60 7.65 -2.71 13.04
C ALA A 60 8.14 -3.63 11.90
N GLU A 61 7.28 -4.51 11.40
CA GLU A 61 7.55 -5.45 10.31
C GLU A 61 6.92 -5.01 8.98
N TYR A 62 6.12 -3.94 8.98
CA TYR A 62 5.36 -3.50 7.81
C TYR A 62 6.27 -2.77 6.81
N HIS A 63 6.18 -3.17 5.54
CA HIS A 63 6.93 -2.60 4.43
C HIS A 63 6.02 -2.34 3.22
N ASP A 64 5.87 -1.09 2.82
CA ASP A 64 5.08 -0.69 1.65
C ASP A 64 5.87 -0.72 0.32
N GLY A 65 7.19 -0.92 0.38
CA GLY A 65 8.06 -0.97 -0.79
C GLY A 65 8.43 0.41 -1.39
N LEU A 66 8.09 1.50 -0.69
CA LEU A 66 8.27 2.87 -1.16
C LEU A 66 9.47 3.59 -0.52
N SER A 67 10.09 2.98 0.50
CA SER A 67 11.22 3.56 1.22
C SER A 67 12.49 3.64 0.35
N ARG A 68 13.45 4.50 0.71
CA ARG A 68 14.76 4.56 0.03
C ARG A 68 15.49 3.21 0.07
N ASP A 69 15.40 2.50 1.18
CA ASP A 69 16.03 1.19 1.35
C ASP A 69 15.37 0.13 0.45
N ASP A 70 14.06 0.21 0.23
CA ASP A 70 13.37 -0.65 -0.74
C ASP A 70 13.82 -0.39 -2.18
N PHE A 71 14.09 0.87 -2.54
CA PHE A 71 14.66 1.22 -3.85
C PHE A 71 16.14 0.83 -3.97
N ALA A 72 16.88 0.77 -2.86
CA ALA A 72 18.24 0.23 -2.84
C ALA A 72 18.25 -1.30 -3.00
N ARG A 73 17.33 -2.00 -2.30
CA ARG A 73 17.19 -3.46 -2.34
C ARG A 73 16.64 -3.98 -3.67
N LEU A 74 15.65 -3.28 -4.23
CA LEU A 74 15.04 -3.62 -5.52
C LEU A 74 14.96 -2.35 -6.39
N PRO A 75 16.03 -2.04 -7.14
CA PRO A 75 16.10 -0.84 -7.98
C PRO A 75 15.07 -0.80 -9.11
N ARG A 76 14.76 0.40 -9.61
CA ARG A 76 13.74 0.62 -10.67
C ARG A 76 13.96 -0.25 -11.92
N PRO A 77 15.19 -0.40 -12.46
CA PRO A 77 15.42 -1.27 -13.62
C PRO A 77 15.05 -2.73 -13.34
N GLU A 78 15.28 -3.21 -12.11
CA GLU A 78 14.93 -4.58 -11.72
C GLU A 78 13.42 -4.74 -11.52
N ARG A 79 12.74 -3.75 -10.91
CA ARG A 79 11.26 -3.72 -10.84
C ARG A 79 10.63 -3.79 -12.23
N LEU A 80 11.15 -3.00 -13.16
CA LEU A 80 10.71 -2.99 -14.56
C LEU A 80 10.99 -4.32 -15.27
N ALA A 81 12.16 -4.92 -15.04
CA ALA A 81 12.51 -6.22 -15.61
C ALA A 81 11.56 -7.32 -15.11
N ARG A 82 11.26 -7.36 -13.81
CA ARG A 82 10.30 -8.31 -13.23
C ARG A 82 8.89 -8.13 -13.81
N LEU A 83 8.43 -6.88 -13.97
CA LEU A 83 7.15 -6.62 -14.63
C LEU A 83 7.14 -7.15 -16.07
N ARG A 84 8.19 -6.89 -16.86
CA ARG A 84 8.29 -7.42 -18.23
C ARG A 84 8.33 -8.94 -18.29
N GLN A 85 8.99 -9.60 -17.34
CA GLN A 85 8.96 -11.06 -17.21
C GLN A 85 7.54 -11.57 -16.97
N GLU A 86 6.78 -10.92 -16.09
CA GLU A 86 5.36 -11.25 -15.86
C GLU A 86 4.47 -10.99 -17.08
N LEU A 87 4.73 -9.95 -17.86
CA LEU A 87 4.00 -9.72 -19.12
C LEU A 87 4.29 -10.83 -20.13
N ALA A 88 5.56 -11.20 -20.29
CA ALA A 88 5.97 -12.26 -21.19
C ALA A 88 5.38 -13.63 -20.79
N SER A 89 5.38 -13.97 -19.50
CA SER A 89 4.83 -15.25 -19.01
C SER A 89 3.33 -15.38 -19.26
N ARG A 90 2.62 -14.24 -19.35
CA ARG A 90 1.18 -14.16 -19.62
C ARG A 90 0.84 -13.90 -21.09
N GLY A 91 1.84 -13.77 -21.97
CA GLY A 91 1.63 -13.45 -23.37
C GLY A 91 1.05 -12.05 -23.61
N LEU A 92 1.34 -11.08 -22.73
CA LEU A 92 0.89 -9.70 -22.82
C LEU A 92 1.97 -8.80 -23.45
N ASP A 93 1.57 -7.88 -24.34
CA ASP A 93 2.50 -6.95 -24.98
C ASP A 93 2.82 -5.71 -24.13
N GLY A 94 1.96 -5.38 -23.16
CA GLY A 94 2.11 -4.20 -22.34
C GLY A 94 1.15 -4.11 -21.16
N PHE A 95 1.40 -3.14 -20.29
CA PHE A 95 0.61 -2.88 -19.10
C PHE A 95 0.55 -1.39 -18.78
N ILE A 96 -0.63 -0.94 -18.37
CA ILE A 96 -0.86 0.44 -17.93
C ILE A 96 -0.88 0.46 -16.41
N VAL A 97 -0.03 1.29 -15.81
CA VAL A 97 0.07 1.49 -14.37
C VAL A 97 -0.49 2.87 -14.02
N PRO A 98 -1.76 2.99 -13.62
CA PRO A 98 -2.34 4.27 -13.27
C PRO A 98 -1.86 4.77 -11.90
N ARG A 99 -1.95 6.09 -11.65
CA ARG A 99 -1.90 6.68 -10.30
C ARG A 99 -3.28 6.54 -9.61
N ALA A 100 -3.78 5.33 -9.52
CA ALA A 100 -5.06 5.01 -8.89
C ALA A 100 -5.05 3.62 -8.26
N ASP A 101 -5.90 3.43 -7.27
CA ASP A 101 -6.25 2.12 -6.71
C ASP A 101 -7.46 1.51 -7.43
N GLU A 102 -7.92 0.36 -6.94
CA GLU A 102 -9.11 -0.35 -7.43
C GLU A 102 -10.41 0.47 -7.39
N HIS A 103 -10.44 1.57 -6.64
CA HIS A 103 -11.60 2.46 -6.48
C HIS A 103 -11.45 3.77 -7.25
N GLN A 104 -10.35 3.95 -7.99
CA GLN A 104 -10.03 5.18 -8.72
C GLN A 104 -9.97 6.41 -7.81
N GLY A 105 -9.55 6.22 -6.56
CA GLY A 105 -9.50 7.28 -5.56
C GLY A 105 -8.45 8.36 -5.88
N GLU A 106 -8.76 9.60 -5.51
CA GLU A 106 -7.78 10.69 -5.59
C GLU A 106 -6.64 10.48 -4.60
N TYR A 107 -6.90 9.95 -3.41
CA TYR A 107 -5.88 9.59 -2.41
C TYR A 107 -5.64 8.09 -2.43
N VAL A 108 -4.44 7.69 -2.84
CA VAL A 108 -4.07 6.28 -2.93
C VAL A 108 -3.21 5.92 -1.71
N PRO A 109 -3.66 4.95 -0.88
CA PRO A 109 -2.88 4.52 0.27
C PRO A 109 -1.55 3.91 -0.17
N PRO A 110 -0.49 3.91 0.67
CA PRO A 110 0.86 3.47 0.28
C PRO A 110 0.89 2.12 -0.45
N ARG A 111 0.14 1.11 0.05
CA ARG A 111 0.02 -0.21 -0.59
C ARG A 111 -0.45 -0.17 -2.05
N GLY A 112 -1.25 0.84 -2.40
CA GLY A 112 -1.87 1.03 -3.71
C GLY A 112 -1.03 1.88 -4.66
N GLN A 113 0.07 2.49 -4.19
CA GLN A 113 0.90 3.41 -4.99
C GLN A 113 1.82 2.67 -5.96
N ARG A 114 1.23 1.82 -6.82
CA ARG A 114 1.93 0.96 -7.78
C ARG A 114 2.79 1.75 -8.77
N LEU A 115 2.32 2.93 -9.19
CA LEU A 115 3.09 3.85 -10.04
C LEU A 115 4.36 4.34 -9.34
N ALA A 116 4.24 4.78 -8.08
CA ALA A 116 5.37 5.22 -7.27
C ALA A 116 6.32 4.05 -7.01
N TRP A 117 5.80 2.88 -6.66
CA TRP A 117 6.60 1.67 -6.49
C TRP A 117 7.39 1.32 -7.75
N LEU A 118 6.78 1.34 -8.94
CA LEU A 118 7.47 0.96 -10.17
C LEU A 118 8.51 2.00 -10.59
N THR A 119 8.18 3.29 -10.49
CA THR A 119 8.93 4.37 -11.17
C THR A 119 9.70 5.28 -10.21
N GLY A 120 9.31 5.35 -8.94
CA GLY A 120 9.76 6.37 -8.00
C GLY A 120 9.06 7.72 -8.14
N PHE A 121 8.14 7.89 -9.09
CA PHE A 121 7.38 9.13 -9.26
C PHE A 121 6.27 9.26 -8.21
N THR A 122 6.27 10.37 -7.48
CA THR A 122 5.34 10.61 -6.35
C THR A 122 4.33 11.72 -6.61
N GLY A 123 4.20 12.20 -7.86
CA GLY A 123 3.19 13.20 -8.21
C GLY A 123 1.77 12.64 -8.08
N SER A 124 0.79 13.52 -7.85
CA SER A 124 -0.60 13.07 -7.64
C SER A 124 -1.33 12.71 -8.94
N ALA A 125 -0.79 13.08 -10.10
CA ALA A 125 -1.37 12.78 -11.41
C ALA A 125 -0.32 12.22 -12.38
N GLY A 126 -0.59 11.03 -12.90
CA GLY A 126 0.21 10.40 -13.93
C GLY A 126 -0.18 8.94 -14.17
N LEU A 127 0.46 8.33 -15.17
CA LEU A 127 0.41 6.89 -15.41
C LEU A 127 1.68 6.46 -16.13
N ALA A 128 2.09 5.21 -15.94
CA ALA A 128 3.12 4.60 -16.75
C ALA A 128 2.52 3.62 -17.76
N ILE A 129 3.06 3.58 -18.96
CA ILE A 129 2.83 2.50 -19.91
C ILE A 129 4.12 1.72 -20.04
N VAL A 130 4.08 0.43 -19.74
CA VAL A 130 5.22 -0.49 -19.87
C VAL A 130 4.93 -1.44 -21.00
N LEU A 131 5.81 -1.45 -21.99
CA LEU A 131 5.84 -2.42 -23.09
C LEU A 131 7.03 -3.37 -22.90
N ARG A 132 7.13 -4.38 -23.77
CA ARG A 132 8.24 -5.34 -23.81
C ARG A 132 9.61 -4.65 -23.75
N ASP A 133 9.79 -3.61 -24.56
CA ASP A 133 11.12 -3.00 -24.77
C ASP A 133 11.13 -1.51 -24.37
N HIS A 134 9.96 -0.88 -24.30
CA HIS A 134 9.80 0.55 -24.02
C HIS A 134 9.01 0.76 -22.72
N ALA A 135 9.19 1.93 -22.11
CA ALA A 135 8.33 2.40 -21.03
C ALA A 135 8.24 3.93 -21.08
N ALA A 136 7.09 4.48 -20.74
CA ALA A 136 6.88 5.92 -20.71
C ALA A 136 6.05 6.31 -19.49
N LEU A 137 6.43 7.39 -18.82
CA LEU A 137 5.62 8.06 -17.80
C LEU A 137 4.89 9.23 -18.46
N PHE A 138 3.57 9.28 -18.31
CA PHE A 138 2.74 10.40 -18.69
C PHE A 138 2.34 11.15 -17.43
N VAL A 139 2.52 12.47 -17.44
CA VAL A 139 2.15 13.37 -16.35
C VAL A 139 1.47 14.61 -16.93
N ASP A 140 0.68 15.29 -16.10
CA ASP A 140 0.17 16.61 -16.49
C ASP A 140 1.24 17.71 -16.31
N GLY A 141 0.91 18.92 -16.78
CA GLY A 141 1.85 20.06 -16.80
C GLY A 141 2.44 20.44 -15.44
N ARG A 142 1.77 20.13 -14.32
CA ARG A 142 2.23 20.46 -12.96
C ARG A 142 3.46 19.64 -12.56
N TYR A 143 3.64 18.47 -13.16
CA TYR A 143 4.60 17.46 -12.71
C TYR A 143 5.77 17.22 -13.67
N THR A 144 5.90 18.00 -14.74
CA THR A 144 6.98 17.82 -15.73
C THR A 144 8.38 17.91 -15.13
N LEU A 145 8.65 18.93 -14.31
CA LEU A 145 9.92 19.10 -13.60
C LEU A 145 10.16 18.01 -12.54
N GLN A 146 9.12 17.65 -11.79
CA GLN A 146 9.20 16.60 -10.79
C GLN A 146 9.51 15.24 -11.43
N ALA A 147 8.84 14.91 -12.54
CA ALA A 147 9.07 13.68 -13.27
C ALA A 147 10.53 13.57 -13.74
N ALA A 148 11.08 14.64 -14.33
CA ALA A 148 12.47 14.68 -14.78
C ALA A 148 13.49 14.60 -13.64
N ALA A 149 13.14 15.05 -12.44
CA ALA A 149 14.02 14.95 -11.27
C ALA A 149 13.94 13.57 -10.58
N GLN A 150 12.81 12.88 -10.68
CA GLN A 150 12.58 11.62 -9.97
C GLN A 150 12.90 10.38 -10.80
N ILE A 151 12.78 10.42 -12.13
CA ILE A 151 13.01 9.28 -13.04
C ILE A 151 14.25 9.52 -13.88
#